data_AF-A0A7W1IKJ1-F1
#
_entry.id   AF-A0A7W1IKJ1-F1
#
_cell.length_a   1.000
_cell.length_b   1.000
_cell.length_c   1.000
_cell.angle_alpha   90.00
_cell.angle_beta   90.00
_cell.angle_gamma   90.00
#
_symmetry.space_group_name_H-M   'P 1'
#
loop_
_entity.id
_entity.type
_entity.pdbx_description
1 polymer ?
#
loop_
_entity_poly.entity_id
_entity_poly.type
_entity_poly.pdbx_seq_one_letter_code
_entity_poly.pdbx_strand_id
1 'polypeptide(L)'
;MAKYCQGYGNCVIIRHNNGLETVYGHLSKILVEAGQKLSAGDLLGLGGNTGRSRGSHLHLEFRYLGQALDTEDFIDYDKGQLKDYCFTLRKADVENKYDLRALHTRHKHDVGYARASKGGKYTPVSKGGIYRVRSGDNLGKIAARNHTTIKSLCKKNRIKENTVLQIGQKLKI
;
A
#
# COMPACT_ATOMS: atom_id res chain seq x y z
N MET A 1 18.19 -12.62 0.75
CA MET A 1 18.10 -13.77 -0.18
C MET A 1 18.93 -13.43 -1.40
N ALA A 2 19.66 -14.39 -1.98
CA ALA A 2 20.44 -14.17 -3.19
C ALA A 2 20.44 -15.47 -4.01
N LYS A 3 19.64 -15.55 -5.09
CA LYS A 3 19.51 -16.74 -5.94
C LYS A 3 18.78 -16.46 -7.25
N TYR A 4 18.76 -17.44 -8.15
CA TYR A 4 17.87 -17.42 -9.31
C TYR A 4 16.41 -17.67 -8.89
N CYS A 5 15.50 -16.80 -9.33
CA CYS A 5 14.07 -16.85 -9.08
C CYS A 5 13.30 -16.87 -10.40
N GLN A 6 12.31 -17.75 -10.52
CA GLN A 6 11.49 -17.82 -11.72
C GLN A 6 10.74 -16.50 -11.93
N GLY A 7 10.78 -15.97 -13.15
CA GLY A 7 10.29 -14.61 -13.45
C GLY A 7 11.37 -13.54 -13.27
N TYR A 8 11.89 -13.38 -12.06
CA TYR A 8 12.88 -12.33 -11.75
C TYR A 8 14.28 -12.61 -12.32
N GLY A 9 14.61 -13.85 -12.67
CA GLY A 9 15.99 -14.21 -13.02
C GLY A 9 16.89 -14.22 -11.79
N ASN A 10 18.16 -13.86 -11.93
CA ASN A 10 19.04 -13.66 -10.78
C ASN A 10 18.51 -12.50 -9.93
N CYS A 11 18.25 -12.78 -8.65
CA CYS A 11 17.58 -11.85 -7.77
C CYS A 11 18.24 -11.79 -6.39
N VAL A 12 18.36 -10.56 -5.88
CA VAL A 12 18.76 -10.27 -4.50
C VAL A 12 17.60 -9.58 -3.80
N ILE A 13 17.23 -10.06 -2.62
CA ILE A 13 16.26 -9.41 -1.73
C ILE A 13 16.98 -9.04 -0.44
N ILE A 14 16.97 -7.75 -0.13
CA ILE A 14 17.49 -7.20 1.12
C ILE A 14 16.31 -6.99 2.07
N ARG A 15 16.45 -7.53 3.28
CA ARG A 15 15.52 -7.28 4.39
C ARG A 15 16.10 -6.22 5.30
N HIS A 16 15.34 -5.17 5.53
CA HIS A 16 15.68 -4.09 6.44
C HIS A 16 15.03 -4.35 7.81
N ASN A 17 15.61 -3.77 8.87
CA ASN A 17 15.19 -4.03 10.25
C ASN A 17 13.78 -3.49 10.59
N ASN A 18 13.22 -2.64 9.73
CA ASN A 18 11.92 -2.00 9.90
C ASN A 18 10.79 -2.68 9.11
N GLY A 19 11.02 -3.86 8.52
CA GLY A 19 10.01 -4.58 7.72
C GLY A 19 9.92 -4.14 6.27
N LEU A 20 10.78 -3.20 5.84
CA LEU A 20 11.02 -2.91 4.43
C LEU A 20 11.85 -4.04 3.81
N GLU A 21 11.55 -4.37 2.56
CA GLU A 21 12.34 -5.22 1.69
C GLU A 21 12.60 -4.48 0.39
N THR A 22 13.81 -4.59 -0.15
CA THR A 22 14.13 -4.13 -1.51
C THR A 22 14.53 -5.32 -2.37
N VAL A 23 13.97 -5.38 -3.58
CA VAL A 23 14.14 -6.49 -4.54
C VAL A 23 14.90 -5.99 -5.75
N TYR A 24 15.98 -6.68 -6.13
CA TYR A 24 16.82 -6.38 -7.27
C TYR A 24 16.82 -7.59 -8.20
N GLY A 25 16.12 -7.50 -9.33
CA GLY A 25 15.92 -8.57 -10.31
C GLY A 25 16.64 -8.34 -11.64
N HIS A 26 16.55 -9.35 -12.50
CA HIS A 26 17.14 -9.42 -13.84
C HIS A 26 18.66 -9.32 -13.90
N LEU A 27 19.35 -9.52 -12.76
CA LEU A 27 20.80 -9.39 -12.67
C LEU A 27 21.53 -10.36 -13.62
N SER A 28 22.68 -9.97 -14.15
CA SER A 28 23.55 -10.89 -14.91
C SER A 28 24.36 -11.78 -13.97
N LYS A 29 24.78 -11.23 -12.83
CA LYS A 29 25.55 -11.95 -11.80
C LYS A 29 25.17 -11.46 -10.40
N ILE A 30 25.10 -12.40 -9.46
CA ILE A 30 24.95 -12.14 -8.03
C ILE A 30 26.33 -12.16 -7.39
N LEU A 31 26.65 -11.17 -6.56
CA LEU A 31 27.95 -11.01 -5.90
C LEU A 31 27.87 -11.13 -4.37
N VAL A 32 26.68 -11.41 -3.85
CA VAL A 32 26.40 -11.53 -2.41
C VAL A 32 25.74 -12.86 -2.09
N GLU A 33 25.84 -13.28 -0.84
CA GLU A 33 25.27 -14.54 -0.36
C GLU A 33 24.01 -14.33 0.49
N ALA A 34 23.17 -15.36 0.58
CA ALA A 34 21.99 -15.31 1.44
C ALA A 34 22.41 -15.26 2.92
N GLY A 35 21.95 -14.24 3.64
CA GLY A 35 22.27 -14.04 5.06
C GLY A 35 23.48 -13.12 5.30
N GLN A 36 24.17 -12.71 4.24
CA GLN A 36 25.22 -11.69 4.32
C GLN A 36 24.66 -10.38 4.88
N LYS A 37 25.34 -9.81 5.88
CA LYS A 37 25.07 -8.45 6.36
C LYS A 37 25.66 -7.45 5.39
N LEU A 38 24.88 -6.44 5.04
CA LEU A 38 25.23 -5.43 4.05
C LEU A 38 25.01 -4.03 4.63
N SER A 39 25.80 -3.08 4.17
CA SER A 39 25.67 -1.65 4.40
C SER A 39 25.14 -0.95 3.16
N ALA A 40 24.58 0.25 3.33
CA ALA A 40 24.18 1.07 2.19
C ALA A 40 25.41 1.39 1.32
N GLY A 41 25.29 1.15 0.01
CA GLY A 41 26.38 1.33 -0.96
C GLY A 41 27.13 0.05 -1.33
N ASP A 42 26.92 -1.06 -0.60
CA ASP A 42 27.56 -2.33 -0.95
C ASP A 42 27.10 -2.86 -2.31
N LEU A 43 28.03 -3.42 -3.07
CA LEU A 43 27.76 -4.00 -4.38
C LEU A 43 27.04 -5.34 -4.25
N LEU A 44 25.84 -5.44 -4.85
CA LEU A 44 24.99 -6.63 -4.77
C LEU A 44 25.21 -7.60 -5.94
N GLY A 45 25.51 -7.06 -7.12
CA GLY A 45 25.47 -7.78 -8.37
C GLY A 45 25.64 -6.86 -9.56
N LEU A 46 25.57 -7.44 -10.76
CA LEU A 46 25.69 -6.72 -12.02
C LEU A 46 24.32 -6.70 -12.73
N GLY A 47 23.99 -5.57 -13.36
CA GLY A 47 22.78 -5.43 -14.18
C GLY A 47 22.77 -6.42 -15.35
N GLY A 48 21.59 -6.80 -15.83
CA GLY A 48 21.47 -7.81 -16.88
C GLY A 48 20.07 -7.91 -17.49
N ASN A 49 19.79 -9.10 -18.02
CA ASN A 49 18.56 -9.42 -18.73
C ASN A 49 18.10 -10.86 -18.45
N THR A 50 18.35 -11.39 -17.24
CA THR A 50 17.99 -12.77 -16.90
C THR A 50 16.52 -12.91 -16.51
N GLY A 51 15.96 -14.12 -16.64
CA GLY A 51 14.55 -14.37 -16.32
C GLY A 51 13.59 -13.86 -17.39
N ARG A 52 12.41 -13.40 -16.97
CA ARG A 52 11.36 -12.88 -17.87
C ARG A 52 11.56 -11.39 -18.11
N SER A 53 12.57 -11.04 -18.90
CA SER A 53 12.90 -9.66 -19.26
C SER A 53 12.94 -9.48 -20.79
N ARG A 54 12.63 -8.26 -21.26
CA ARG A 54 12.58 -7.91 -22.69
C ARG A 54 13.83 -7.17 -23.19
N GLY A 55 14.74 -6.81 -22.30
CA GLY A 55 15.94 -6.04 -22.59
C GLY A 55 16.75 -5.79 -21.32
N SER A 56 18.01 -5.36 -21.45
CA SER A 56 18.87 -5.14 -20.29
C SER A 56 18.35 -4.01 -19.42
N HIS A 57 17.92 -4.33 -18.19
CA HIS A 57 17.44 -3.36 -17.21
C HIS A 57 17.49 -3.93 -15.79
N LEU A 58 17.31 -3.06 -14.79
CA LEU A 58 17.14 -3.46 -13.40
C LEU A 58 15.66 -3.50 -13.05
N HIS A 59 15.18 -4.65 -12.55
CA HIS A 59 13.86 -4.72 -11.92
C HIS A 59 14.00 -4.39 -10.45
N LEU A 60 13.48 -3.23 -10.03
CA LEU A 60 13.54 -2.74 -8.66
C LEU A 60 12.14 -2.74 -8.03
N GLU A 61 12.03 -3.27 -6.82
CA GLU A 61 10.81 -3.11 -6.02
C GLU A 61 11.13 -2.69 -4.59
N PHE A 62 10.24 -1.88 -4.02
CA PHE A 62 10.13 -1.67 -2.58
C PHE A 62 8.93 -2.45 -2.08
N ARG A 63 9.10 -3.18 -0.97
CA ARG A 63 8.01 -3.90 -0.32
C ARG A 63 7.99 -3.60 1.16
N TYR A 64 6.81 -3.39 1.72
CA TYR A 64 6.65 -3.26 3.17
C TYR A 64 5.74 -4.39 3.67
N LEU A 65 6.26 -5.22 4.57
CA LEU A 65 5.58 -6.42 5.08
C LEU A 65 5.03 -7.32 3.95
N GLY A 66 5.81 -7.47 2.88
CA GLY A 66 5.49 -8.31 1.72
C GLY A 66 4.55 -7.65 0.69
N GLN A 67 4.04 -6.44 0.94
CA GLN A 67 3.26 -5.69 -0.04
C GLN A 67 4.14 -4.77 -0.87
N ALA A 68 4.01 -4.84 -2.20
CA ALA A 68 4.70 -3.92 -3.10
C ALA A 68 4.21 -2.48 -2.91
N LEU A 69 5.19 -1.57 -2.81
CA LEU A 69 5.01 -0.13 -2.79
C LEU A 69 5.51 0.46 -4.12
N ASP A 70 5.09 1.68 -4.40
CA ASP A 70 5.46 2.41 -5.60
C ASP A 70 6.88 2.94 -5.43
N THR A 71 7.77 2.56 -6.35
CA THR A 71 9.17 3.01 -6.32
C THR A 71 9.29 4.53 -6.44
N GLU A 72 8.35 5.19 -7.13
CA GLU A 72 8.36 6.64 -7.29
C GLU A 72 8.13 7.38 -5.97
N ASP A 73 7.59 6.73 -4.93
CA ASP A 73 7.45 7.36 -3.62
C ASP A 73 8.81 7.48 -2.89
N PHE A 74 9.80 6.69 -3.29
CA PHE A 74 11.12 6.64 -2.66
C PHE A 74 12.21 7.34 -3.48
N ILE A 75 12.15 7.25 -4.81
CA ILE A 75 13.22 7.69 -5.71
C ILE A 75 12.76 8.87 -6.57
N ASP A 76 13.55 9.94 -6.59
CA ASP A 76 13.52 10.99 -7.60
C ASP A 76 14.40 10.50 -8.77
N TYR A 77 13.75 9.97 -9.81
CA TYR A 77 14.46 9.39 -10.95
C TYR A 77 15.18 10.43 -11.82
N ASP A 78 14.71 11.68 -11.83
CA ASP A 78 15.35 12.76 -12.58
C ASP A 78 16.69 13.13 -11.94
N LYS A 79 16.76 13.11 -10.60
CA LYS A 79 17.99 13.40 -9.85
C LYS A 79 18.81 12.16 -9.48
N GLY A 80 18.23 10.97 -9.62
CA GLY A 80 18.85 9.72 -9.18
C GLY A 80 19.08 9.65 -7.67
N GLN A 81 18.20 10.26 -6.87
CA GLN A 81 18.35 10.38 -5.41
C GLN A 81 17.10 9.90 -4.68
N LEU A 82 17.24 9.59 -3.39
CA LEU A 82 16.09 9.36 -2.52
C LEU A 82 15.33 10.68 -2.30
N LYS A 83 14.00 10.63 -2.33
CA LYS A 83 13.15 11.79 -2.01
C LYS A 83 13.25 12.16 -0.54
N ASP A 84 13.26 11.16 0.34
CA ASP A 84 13.41 11.31 1.78
C ASP A 84 14.02 10.02 2.36
N TYR A 85 14.72 10.14 3.49
CA TYR A 85 15.17 9.00 4.29
C TYR A 85 14.04 8.43 5.16
N CYS A 86 13.00 9.22 5.42
CA CYS A 86 11.82 8.81 6.18
C CYS A 86 10.59 8.77 5.28
N PHE A 87 10.08 7.56 5.01
CA PHE A 87 8.79 7.39 4.35
C PHE A 87 7.68 7.17 5.39
N THR A 88 6.68 8.04 5.41
CA THR A 88 5.52 7.92 6.30
C THR A 88 4.34 7.32 5.56
N LEU A 89 4.01 6.07 5.89
CA LEU A 89 2.83 5.40 5.35
C LEU A 89 1.58 5.78 6.17
N ARG A 90 0.65 6.53 5.58
CA ARG A 90 -0.60 6.93 6.23
C ARG A 90 -1.71 5.95 5.87
N LYS A 91 -2.71 5.85 6.74
CA LYS A 91 -3.92 5.02 6.49
C LYS A 91 -4.58 5.33 5.14
N ALA A 92 -4.60 6.59 4.71
CA ALA A 92 -5.16 6.95 3.41
C ALA A 92 -4.36 6.36 2.24
N ASP A 93 -3.04 6.29 2.33
CA ASP A 93 -2.18 5.69 1.31
C ASP A 93 -2.45 4.19 1.23
N VAL A 94 -2.62 3.55 2.39
CA VAL A 94 -3.00 2.14 2.53
C VAL A 94 -4.40 1.81 2.02
N GLU A 95 -5.34 2.75 2.06
CA GLU A 95 -6.72 2.47 1.65
C GLU A 95 -6.96 2.76 0.17
N ASN A 96 -6.16 3.65 -0.42
CA ASN A 96 -6.39 4.23 -1.73
C ASN A 96 -5.28 3.98 -2.75
N LYS A 97 -4.01 3.82 -2.32
CA LYS A 97 -2.86 3.64 -3.22
C LYS A 97 -2.30 2.22 -3.15
N TYR A 98 -2.14 1.69 -1.94
CA TYR A 98 -1.54 0.38 -1.70
C TYR A 98 -2.58 -0.61 -1.21
N ASP A 99 -2.81 -1.72 -1.89
CA ASP A 99 -3.78 -2.72 -1.42
C ASP A 99 -3.24 -3.56 -0.24
N LEU A 100 -2.96 -2.92 0.90
CA LEU A 100 -2.60 -3.63 2.14
C LEU A 100 -3.86 -4.18 2.86
N ARG A 101 -5.05 -4.11 2.24
CA ARG A 101 -6.21 -4.88 2.76
C ARG A 101 -5.93 -6.37 2.66
N ALA A 102 -5.13 -6.81 1.68
CA ALA A 102 -4.64 -8.18 1.59
C ALA A 102 -3.72 -8.61 2.77
N LEU A 103 -3.15 -7.67 3.53
CA LEU A 103 -2.42 -7.94 4.77
C LEU A 103 -3.38 -8.13 5.96
N HIS A 104 -4.46 -7.34 6.02
CA HIS A 104 -5.48 -7.47 7.07
C HIS A 104 -6.26 -8.79 6.99
N THR A 105 -6.44 -9.36 5.79
CA THR A 105 -7.12 -10.66 5.62
C THR A 105 -6.21 -11.85 5.89
N ARG A 106 -4.89 -11.72 5.64
CA ARG A 106 -3.90 -12.81 5.80
C ARG A 106 -3.42 -13.00 7.25
N HIS A 107 -3.57 -11.99 8.10
CA HIS A 107 -3.13 -12.03 9.50
C HIS A 107 -4.18 -12.55 10.51
N LYS A 108 -5.24 -13.21 10.05
CA LYS A 108 -6.26 -13.76 10.98
C LYS A 108 -6.01 -15.20 11.42
N HIS A 109 -5.12 -15.94 10.74
CA HIS A 109 -4.89 -17.36 11.04
C HIS A 109 -3.47 -17.69 11.59
N ASP A 110 -2.43 -16.93 11.24
CA ASP A 110 -1.04 -17.41 11.49
C ASP A 110 -0.19 -16.57 12.46
N VAL A 111 -0.77 -15.61 13.19
CA VAL A 111 -0.06 -14.99 14.33
C VAL A 111 -0.95 -14.90 15.56
N GLY A 112 -0.59 -15.67 16.57
CA GLY A 112 -1.06 -15.50 17.93
C GLY A 112 -0.54 -14.19 18.51
N TYR A 113 -1.26 -13.09 18.28
CA TYR A 113 -1.32 -12.01 19.26
C TYR A 113 -2.55 -12.27 20.15
N ALA A 114 -2.29 -12.38 21.45
CA ALA A 114 -3.31 -12.54 22.47
C ALA A 114 -4.46 -11.54 22.25
N ARG A 115 -5.69 -12.03 22.43
CA ARG A 115 -6.92 -11.22 22.37
C ARG A 115 -6.84 -10.08 23.38
N ALA A 116 -6.44 -8.89 22.93
CA ALA A 116 -6.74 -7.66 23.64
C ALA A 116 -8.24 -7.35 23.44
N SER A 117 -9.00 -7.57 24.51
CA SER A 117 -10.36 -7.12 24.82
C SER A 117 -11.14 -6.37 23.72
N LYS A 118 -12.30 -6.94 23.38
CA LYS A 118 -13.46 -6.21 22.85
C LYS A 118 -13.66 -4.90 23.62
N GLY A 119 -13.73 -3.77 22.91
CA GLY A 119 -14.27 -2.53 23.48
C GLY A 119 -13.57 -1.25 23.02
N GLY A 120 -13.89 -0.77 21.82
CA GLY A 120 -13.58 0.59 21.39
C GLY A 120 -14.81 1.21 20.74
N LYS A 121 -15.64 1.88 21.55
CA LYS A 121 -16.84 2.59 21.10
C LYS A 121 -16.42 3.71 20.14
N TYR A 122 -16.80 3.63 18.86
CA TYR A 122 -16.77 4.80 17.99
C TYR A 122 -17.82 5.78 18.49
N THR A 123 -17.38 6.82 19.20
CA THR A 123 -18.21 7.98 19.50
C THR A 123 -18.45 8.73 18.19
N PRO A 124 -19.72 8.90 17.75
CA PRO A 124 -20.01 9.73 16.61
C PRO A 124 -19.73 11.18 17.01
N VAL A 125 -18.78 11.85 16.35
CA VAL A 125 -18.69 13.30 16.46
C VAL A 125 -19.90 13.85 15.68
N SER A 126 -20.93 14.24 16.43
CA SER A 126 -22.09 14.93 15.92
C SER A 126 -21.69 16.31 15.40
N LYS A 127 -21.56 16.44 14.10
CA LYS A 127 -22.01 17.65 13.41
C LYS A 127 -23.07 17.25 12.41
N GLY A 128 -24.33 17.25 12.89
CA GLY A 128 -25.50 17.03 12.07
C GLY A 128 -25.54 18.10 10.98
N GLY A 129 -25.21 17.70 9.77
CA GLY A 129 -25.17 18.58 8.60
C GLY A 129 -26.05 18.04 7.49
N ILE A 130 -26.56 18.92 6.65
CA ILE A 130 -27.21 18.53 5.38
C ILE A 130 -26.20 18.76 4.26
N TYR A 131 -25.86 17.70 3.55
CA TYR A 131 -25.03 17.74 2.37
C TYR A 131 -25.88 17.75 1.11
N ARG A 132 -25.56 18.63 0.16
CA ARG A 132 -26.24 18.71 -1.14
C ARG A 132 -25.39 18.02 -2.20
N VAL A 133 -25.92 16.96 -2.80
CA VAL A 133 -25.27 16.18 -3.87
C VAL A 133 -24.92 17.11 -5.04
N ARG A 134 -23.67 17.08 -5.49
CA ARG A 134 -23.15 17.85 -6.63
C ARG A 134 -22.92 16.92 -7.83
N SER A 135 -22.76 17.50 -9.02
CA SER A 135 -22.36 16.74 -10.20
C SER A 135 -21.03 16.02 -9.94
N GLY A 136 -20.98 14.70 -10.18
CA GLY A 136 -19.80 13.85 -9.96
C GLY A 136 -19.65 13.23 -8.55
N ASP A 137 -20.60 13.47 -7.63
CA ASP A 137 -20.63 12.83 -6.32
C ASP A 137 -21.16 11.38 -6.36
N ASN A 138 -20.70 10.57 -5.40
CA ASN A 138 -21.26 9.24 -5.11
C ASN A 138 -21.31 9.00 -3.59
N LEU A 139 -22.07 8.00 -3.14
CA LEU A 139 -22.26 7.70 -1.70
C LEU A 139 -20.94 7.51 -0.94
N GLY A 140 -19.94 6.89 -1.57
CA GLY A 140 -18.62 6.69 -0.98
C GLY A 140 -17.85 8.01 -0.78
N LYS A 141 -17.79 8.85 -1.82
CA LYS A 141 -17.14 10.18 -1.77
C LYS A 141 -17.80 11.08 -0.74
N ILE A 142 -19.13 11.06 -0.66
CA ILE A 142 -19.90 11.85 0.32
C ILE A 142 -19.64 11.33 1.74
N ALA A 143 -19.68 10.02 1.96
CA ALA A 143 -19.43 9.44 3.27
C ALA A 143 -18.00 9.74 3.77
N ALA A 144 -17.00 9.57 2.90
CA ALA A 144 -15.59 9.84 3.22
C ALA A 144 -15.34 11.32 3.54
N ARG A 145 -15.84 12.24 2.70
CA ARG A 145 -15.69 13.70 2.88
C ARG A 145 -16.28 14.19 4.20
N ASN A 146 -17.24 13.44 4.75
CA ASN A 146 -17.94 13.82 5.96
C ASN A 146 -17.74 12.85 7.13
N HIS A 147 -16.63 12.11 7.12
CA HIS A 147 -16.21 11.24 8.23
C HIS A 147 -17.30 10.27 8.72
N THR A 148 -18.12 9.75 7.81
CA THR A 148 -19.17 8.75 8.09
C THR A 148 -18.97 7.52 7.20
N THR A 149 -19.73 6.46 7.47
CA THR A 149 -19.71 5.24 6.64
C THR A 149 -20.88 5.25 5.65
N ILE A 150 -20.72 4.58 4.50
CA ILE A 150 -21.80 4.41 3.52
C ILE A 150 -23.05 3.83 4.20
N LYS A 151 -22.87 2.80 5.03
CA LYS A 151 -23.95 2.17 5.78
C LYS A 151 -24.66 3.13 6.74
N SER A 152 -23.92 3.98 7.45
CA SER A 152 -24.49 5.01 8.35
C SER A 152 -25.24 6.09 7.56
N LEU A 153 -24.65 6.58 6.47
CA LEU A 153 -25.24 7.56 5.56
C LEU A 153 -26.54 7.04 4.94
N CYS A 154 -26.53 5.80 4.45
CA CYS A 154 -27.69 5.11 3.91
C CYS A 154 -28.79 4.92 4.95
N LYS A 155 -28.44 4.46 6.16
CA LYS A 155 -29.39 4.30 7.28
C LYS A 155 -30.00 5.64 7.69
N LYS A 156 -29.21 6.70 7.76
CA LYS A 156 -29.65 8.05 8.18
C LYS A 156 -30.56 8.73 7.15
N ASN A 157 -30.42 8.34 5.88
CA ASN A 157 -31.20 8.88 4.77
C ASN A 157 -32.26 7.92 4.23
N ARG A 158 -32.39 6.72 4.82
CA ARG A 158 -33.32 5.65 4.39
C ARG A 158 -33.16 5.31 2.90
N ILE A 159 -31.92 5.31 2.42
CA ILE A 159 -31.57 4.94 1.04
C ILE A 159 -30.74 3.65 1.03
N LYS A 160 -30.76 2.93 -0.09
CA LYS A 160 -29.95 1.72 -0.30
C LYS A 160 -28.61 2.09 -0.94
N GLU A 161 -27.59 1.24 -0.76
CA GLU A 161 -26.24 1.48 -1.29
C GLU A 161 -26.18 1.56 -2.83
N ASN A 162 -27.16 0.97 -3.51
CA ASN A 162 -27.33 1.01 -4.96
C ASN A 162 -28.27 2.14 -5.43
N THR A 163 -28.69 3.05 -4.55
CA THR A 163 -29.61 4.14 -4.91
C THR A 163 -28.87 5.16 -5.77
N VAL A 164 -29.45 5.51 -6.93
CA VAL A 164 -28.93 6.59 -7.78
C VAL A 164 -29.15 7.93 -7.09
N LEU A 165 -28.08 8.70 -6.89
CA LEU A 165 -28.15 10.02 -6.28
C LEU A 165 -28.49 11.07 -7.32
N GLN A 166 -29.44 11.95 -7.00
CA GLN A 166 -29.79 13.08 -7.87
C GLN A 166 -29.02 14.33 -7.47
N ILE A 167 -28.56 15.09 -8.47
CA ILE A 167 -27.90 16.38 -8.25
C ILE A 167 -28.87 17.31 -7.53
N GLY A 168 -28.43 17.93 -6.43
CA GLY A 168 -29.27 18.77 -5.57
C GLY A 168 -29.98 18.01 -4.44
N GLN A 169 -29.92 16.68 -4.40
CA GLN A 169 -30.48 15.86 -3.32
C GLN A 169 -29.80 16.19 -1.98
N LYS A 170 -30.61 16.32 -0.92
CA LYS A 170 -30.16 16.61 0.44
C LYS A 170 -29.95 15.31 1.22
N LEU A 171 -28.74 15.08 1.72
CA LEU A 171 -28.39 13.94 2.56
C LEU A 171 -28.01 14.42 3.97
N LYS A 172 -28.61 13.79 4.98
CA LYS A 172 -28.28 13.95 6.39
C LYS A 172 -26.98 13.22 6.71
N ILE A 173 -26.05 13.95 7.30
CA ILE A 173 -24.69 13.49 7.62
C ILE A 173 -24.51 13.42 9.13
#